data_AF-A0A8T5GKH1-F1
#
_entry.id   AF-A0A8T5GKH1-F1
#
_cell.length_a   1.000
_cell.length_b   1.000
_cell.length_c   1.000
_cell.angle_alpha   90.00
_cell.angle_beta   90.00
_cell.angle_gamma   90.00
#
_symmetry.space_group_name_H-M   'P 1'
#
loop_
_entity.id
_entity.type
_entity.pdbx_description
1 polymer ?
#
loop_
_entity_poly.entity_id
_entity_poly.type
_entity_poly.pdbx_seq_one_letter_code
_entity_poly.pdbx_strand_id
1 'polypeptide(L)'
;MRDNWPPSKVALSPGKRVLFLTKDLELIKQQLYQGLNLKMEDLKIEDLLDDINTDVMTPAWVCFDHDPAEIAKNAYAGLMHNGLRVFRENALKDGGFEVIVSGQRKGTGSSRETAAQCERWAGINIVIAASFAPIHERNNINLGQLMAGHDVLKRLQEGEEISLEEFTGAYDPVTQLIIERGGLFPFAKALQANELELAPLNTPSKPMTMAEHIISRNLVGQPEGQCVKPGDPVIAQVQGGYSHEFTTAQVHTFLQEEYGMDYSLPNPSKFAVFEDHLLYAHHNPKFVPFMHKVQTLRDLQVAFQQHAGVRDYSAIDGVSPGICHQVAREEFIEVGDFIQ
;
A
#
# COMPACT_ATOMS: atom_id res chain seq x y z
N MET A 1 -15.25 2.12 5.95
CA MET A 1 -14.58 3.23 5.24
C MET A 1 -14.85 4.52 5.98
N ARG A 2 -13.95 5.51 5.89
CA ARG A 2 -14.25 6.87 6.37
C ARG A 2 -15.10 7.54 5.30
N ASP A 3 -16.35 7.87 5.64
CA ASP A 3 -17.16 8.72 4.77
C ASP A 3 -16.45 10.08 4.66
N ASN A 4 -16.17 10.50 3.42
CA ASN A 4 -15.60 11.81 3.07
C ASN A 4 -14.12 12.08 3.47
N TRP A 5 -13.23 11.08 3.39
CA TRP A 5 -11.78 11.31 3.47
C TRP A 5 -11.13 11.35 2.07
N PRO A 6 -10.17 12.26 1.80
CA PRO A 6 -9.69 13.35 2.66
C PRO A 6 -10.62 14.58 2.67
N PRO A 7 -10.59 15.41 3.73
CA PRO A 7 -11.31 16.68 3.74
C PRO A 7 -10.59 17.73 2.88
N SER A 8 -11.34 18.75 2.43
CA SER A 8 -10.76 19.89 1.69
C SER A 8 -9.80 20.75 2.52
N LYS A 9 -9.96 20.69 3.85
CA LYS A 9 -9.06 21.28 4.84
C LYS A 9 -8.70 20.24 5.89
N VAL A 10 -7.40 20.08 6.13
CA VAL A 10 -6.83 19.08 7.03
C VAL A 10 -6.40 19.77 8.32
N ALA A 11 -6.87 19.25 9.45
CA ALA A 11 -6.46 19.65 10.80
C ALA A 11 -6.32 18.41 11.67
N LEU A 12 -5.61 18.52 12.81
CA LEU A 12 -5.56 17.42 13.78
C LEU A 12 -6.93 17.25 14.43
N SER A 13 -7.43 16.01 14.46
CA SER A 13 -8.70 15.71 15.09
C SER A 13 -8.62 15.95 16.60
N PRO A 14 -9.64 16.57 17.23
CA PRO A 14 -9.67 16.75 18.68
C PRO A 14 -9.48 15.44 19.45
N GLY A 15 -8.52 15.43 20.38
CA GLY A 15 -8.20 14.26 21.21
C GLY A 15 -7.32 13.20 20.53
N LYS A 16 -6.99 13.33 19.25
CA LYS A 16 -5.99 12.48 18.60
C LYS A 16 -4.57 12.98 18.89
N ARG A 17 -3.63 12.03 18.85
CA ARG A 17 -2.22 12.26 19.19
C ARG A 17 -1.31 12.07 17.98
N VAL A 18 -0.09 12.57 18.10
CA VAL A 18 0.98 12.40 17.13
C VAL A 18 2.01 11.42 17.72
N LEU A 19 2.37 10.38 16.97
CA LEU A 19 3.40 9.43 17.37
C LEU A 19 4.72 9.75 16.68
N PHE A 20 5.74 10.08 17.46
CA PHE A 20 7.10 10.28 16.97
C PHE A 20 7.91 9.00 17.10
N LEU A 21 8.40 8.49 15.97
CA LEU A 21 9.36 7.40 15.91
C LEU A 21 10.75 7.98 16.08
N THR A 22 11.29 7.90 17.29
CA THR A 22 12.56 8.49 17.71
C THR A 22 13.68 7.46 17.75
N LYS A 23 14.94 7.92 17.64
CA LYS A 23 16.13 7.09 17.87
C LYS A 23 16.24 6.62 19.32
N ASP A 24 15.76 7.42 20.27
CA ASP A 24 15.51 6.97 21.64
C ASP A 24 14.21 6.17 21.70
N LEU A 25 14.32 4.85 21.77
CA LEU A 25 13.17 3.94 21.79
C LEU A 25 12.35 4.04 23.09
N GLU A 26 12.90 4.60 24.17
CA GLU A 26 12.13 4.83 25.39
C GLU A 26 11.12 5.97 25.22
N LEU A 27 11.43 7.01 24.45
CA LEU A 27 10.46 8.05 24.10
C LEU A 27 9.27 7.49 23.31
N ILE A 28 9.50 6.51 22.42
CA ILE A 28 8.40 5.80 21.73
C ILE A 28 7.52 5.09 22.76
N LYS A 29 8.12 4.34 23.70
CA LYS A 29 7.36 3.61 24.74
C LYS A 29 6.58 4.54 25.67
N GLN A 30 7.16 5.69 26.03
CA GLN A 30 6.47 6.68 26.86
C GLN A 30 5.24 7.24 26.13
N GLN A 31 5.32 7.48 24.82
CA GLN A 31 4.16 7.87 24.02
C GLN A 31 3.10 6.77 23.99
N LEU A 32 3.51 5.52 23.70
CA LEU A 32 2.59 4.39 23.59
C LEU A 32 1.87 4.05 24.91
N TYR A 33 2.60 4.07 26.03
CA TYR A 33 2.13 3.43 27.27
C TYR A 33 2.00 4.37 28.47
N GLN A 34 2.55 5.58 28.41
CA GLN A 34 2.59 6.52 29.54
C GLN A 34 1.91 7.85 29.23
N GLY A 35 1.32 7.99 28.03
CA GLY A 35 0.58 9.19 27.64
C GLY A 35 1.44 10.39 27.29
N LEU A 36 2.77 10.23 27.13
CA LEU A 36 3.65 11.30 26.68
C LEU A 36 3.17 11.83 25.31
N ASN A 37 2.91 13.12 25.20
CA ASN A 37 2.44 13.74 23.97
C ASN A 37 3.47 14.75 23.50
N LEU A 38 4.38 14.30 22.63
CA LEU A 38 5.43 15.13 22.07
C LEU A 38 4.87 16.05 20.98
N LYS A 39 5.59 17.14 20.74
CA LYS A 39 5.43 18.04 19.61
C LYS A 39 6.70 18.09 18.79
N MET A 40 6.56 18.58 17.56
CA MET A 40 7.70 18.79 16.67
C MET A 40 8.67 19.87 17.20
N GLU A 41 8.27 20.70 18.17
CA GLU A 41 9.17 21.64 18.87
C GLU A 41 10.04 20.98 19.94
N ASP A 42 9.66 19.80 20.45
CA ASP A 42 10.39 19.08 21.50
C ASP A 42 11.58 18.28 20.95
N LEU A 43 11.64 18.11 19.64
CA LEU A 43 12.57 17.23 18.94
C LEU A 43 13.20 17.93 17.75
N LYS A 44 14.41 17.51 17.38
CA LYS A 44 14.99 17.82 16.09
C LYS A 44 14.74 16.67 15.11
N ILE A 45 14.79 16.97 13.81
CA ILE A 45 14.69 15.94 12.77
C ILE A 45 15.78 14.87 12.94
N GLU A 46 16.97 15.24 13.39
CA GLU A 46 18.08 14.32 13.67
C GLU A 46 17.80 13.34 14.82
N ASP A 47 16.83 13.63 15.70
CA ASP A 47 16.41 12.74 16.79
C ASP A 47 15.42 11.67 16.32
N LEU A 48 14.85 11.84 15.13
CA LEU A 48 13.87 10.92 14.54
C LEU A 48 14.54 9.70 13.92
N LEU A 49 13.82 8.59 13.93
CA LEU A 49 14.28 7.32 13.38
C LEU A 49 14.30 7.38 11.85
N ASP A 50 15.48 7.14 11.28
CA ASP A 50 15.71 7.03 9.84
C ASP A 50 15.63 5.56 9.40
N ASP A 51 15.53 5.30 8.09
CA ASP A 51 15.64 3.96 7.49
C ASP A 51 14.67 2.92 8.06
N ILE A 52 13.46 3.36 8.38
CA ILE A 52 12.39 2.48 8.85
C ILE A 52 11.97 1.58 7.69
N ASN A 53 12.54 0.38 7.64
CA ASN A 53 12.26 -0.56 6.56
C ASN A 53 10.95 -1.33 6.80
N THR A 54 10.42 -1.93 5.73
CA THR A 54 9.14 -2.65 5.77
C THR A 54 9.17 -3.90 6.65
N ASP A 55 10.34 -4.52 6.91
CA ASP A 55 10.46 -5.62 7.86
C ASP A 55 10.33 -5.18 9.33
N VAL A 56 10.75 -3.95 9.66
CA VAL A 56 10.53 -3.34 10.98
C VAL A 56 9.03 -3.09 11.20
N MET A 57 8.35 -2.59 10.17
CA MET A 57 6.92 -2.26 10.21
C MET A 57 6.02 -3.50 10.23
N THR A 58 6.26 -4.45 9.32
CA THR A 58 5.53 -5.71 9.19
C THR A 58 6.50 -6.85 8.86
N PRO A 59 7.08 -7.52 9.88
CA PRO A 59 7.95 -8.67 9.63
C PRO A 59 7.16 -9.81 8.98
N ALA A 60 7.84 -10.73 8.29
CA ALA A 60 7.21 -11.74 7.43
C ALA A 60 6.01 -12.48 8.05
N TRP A 61 6.09 -12.86 9.33
CA TRP A 61 4.99 -13.57 10.01
C TRP A 61 3.72 -12.73 10.21
N VAL A 62 3.84 -11.41 10.27
CA VAL A 62 2.71 -10.48 10.29
C VAL A 62 2.08 -10.42 8.90
N CYS A 63 2.88 -10.51 7.84
CA CYS A 63 2.39 -10.56 6.48
C CYS A 63 1.70 -11.89 6.12
N PHE A 64 1.69 -12.88 7.02
CA PHE A 64 0.89 -14.09 6.83
C PHE A 64 -0.60 -13.88 7.15
N ASP A 65 -0.97 -12.74 7.73
CA ASP A 65 -2.36 -12.31 7.84
C ASP A 65 -2.81 -11.66 6.52
N HIS A 66 -4.05 -11.93 6.11
CA HIS A 66 -4.66 -11.32 4.92
C HIS A 66 -5.55 -10.13 5.27
N ASP A 67 -6.14 -10.12 6.46
CA ASP A 67 -6.99 -9.02 6.93
C ASP A 67 -6.09 -7.87 7.41
N PRO A 68 -6.19 -6.68 6.79
CA PRO A 68 -5.43 -5.49 7.22
C PRO A 68 -5.65 -5.11 8.68
N ALA A 69 -6.82 -5.41 9.26
CA ALA A 69 -7.12 -5.18 10.66
C ALA A 69 -6.31 -6.09 11.60
N GLU A 70 -6.03 -7.32 11.19
CA GLU A 70 -5.15 -8.26 11.91
C GLU A 70 -3.67 -7.87 11.76
N ILE A 71 -3.26 -7.46 10.54
CA ILE A 71 -1.93 -6.90 10.27
C ILE A 71 -1.66 -5.70 11.19
N ALA A 72 -2.63 -4.78 11.32
CA ALA A 72 -2.50 -3.58 12.13
C ALA A 72 -2.29 -3.86 13.63
N LYS A 73 -2.80 -4.98 14.17
CA LYS A 73 -2.53 -5.37 15.57
C LYS A 73 -1.03 -5.55 15.81
N ASN A 74 -0.27 -5.89 14.78
CA ASN A 74 1.16 -6.16 14.86
C ASN A 74 2.01 -5.13 14.11
N ALA A 75 1.50 -3.91 13.92
CA ALA A 75 2.29 -2.80 13.40
C ALA A 75 3.58 -2.62 14.23
N TYR A 76 4.70 -2.41 13.53
CA TYR A 76 6.04 -2.23 14.08
C TYR A 76 6.56 -3.41 14.92
N ALA A 77 6.07 -4.63 14.67
CA ALA A 77 6.52 -5.82 15.40
C ALA A 77 8.00 -6.17 15.20
N GLY A 78 8.66 -5.64 14.15
CA GLY A 78 10.09 -5.82 13.92
C GLY A 78 10.96 -4.83 14.71
N LEU A 79 10.38 -3.80 15.33
CA LEU A 79 11.13 -2.85 16.16
C LEU A 79 11.39 -3.44 17.55
N MET A 80 12.61 -3.92 17.77
CA MET A 80 13.01 -4.63 18.98
C MET A 80 13.94 -3.78 19.86
N HIS A 81 13.74 -3.85 21.18
CA HIS A 81 14.63 -3.28 22.18
C HIS A 81 14.79 -4.27 23.34
N ASN A 82 16.04 -4.66 23.65
CA ASN A 82 16.37 -5.65 24.69
C ASN A 82 15.59 -6.97 24.57
N GLY A 83 15.44 -7.47 23.35
CA GLY A 83 14.74 -8.73 23.06
C GLY A 83 13.21 -8.66 23.13
N LEU A 84 12.65 -7.47 23.40
CA LEU A 84 11.20 -7.23 23.44
C LEU A 84 10.78 -6.28 22.32
N ARG A 85 9.56 -6.45 21.83
CA ARG A 85 8.96 -5.50 20.89
C ARG A 85 8.76 -4.16 21.57
N VAL A 86 9.13 -3.07 20.89
CA VAL A 86 8.79 -1.70 21.32
C VAL A 86 7.28 -1.50 21.23
N PHE A 87 6.67 -1.96 20.13
CA PHE A 87 5.23 -1.99 19.91
C PHE A 87 4.68 -3.35 20.29
N ARG A 88 3.98 -3.44 21.42
CA ARG A 88 3.18 -4.62 21.77
C ARG A 88 2.00 -4.78 20.81
N GLU A 89 1.36 -5.93 20.85
CA GLU A 89 0.12 -6.13 20.11
C GLU A 89 -0.90 -5.03 20.43
N ASN A 90 -1.56 -4.50 19.41
CA ASN A 90 -2.51 -3.38 19.43
C ASN A 90 -1.94 -2.03 19.89
N ALA A 91 -0.65 -1.89 20.21
CA ALA A 91 -0.10 -0.66 20.79
C ALA A 91 -0.31 0.59 19.92
N LEU A 92 -0.18 0.47 18.59
CA LEU A 92 -0.45 1.59 17.68
C LEU A 92 -1.95 1.88 17.57
N LYS A 93 -2.76 0.83 17.43
CA LYS A 93 -4.21 0.89 17.23
C LYS A 93 -4.93 1.49 18.44
N ASP A 94 -4.53 1.11 19.64
CA ASP A 94 -5.14 1.56 20.90
C ASP A 94 -4.56 2.91 21.36
N GLY A 95 -3.47 3.36 20.75
CA GLY A 95 -2.73 4.55 21.18
C GLY A 95 -3.41 5.90 20.88
N GLY A 96 -4.50 5.88 20.09
CA GLY A 96 -5.25 7.09 19.74
C GLY A 96 -4.49 8.04 18.81
N PHE A 97 -3.52 7.53 18.06
CA PHE A 97 -2.71 8.31 17.14
C PHE A 97 -3.44 8.51 15.81
N GLU A 98 -3.29 9.69 15.22
CA GLU A 98 -3.76 10.01 13.86
C GLU A 98 -2.60 10.31 12.91
N VAL A 99 -1.47 10.72 13.47
CA VAL A 99 -0.27 11.10 12.72
C VAL A 99 0.92 10.28 13.21
N ILE A 100 1.74 9.79 12.28
CA ILE A 100 3.02 9.14 12.61
C ILE A 100 4.17 9.92 11.99
N VAL A 101 5.26 10.07 12.72
CA VAL A 101 6.38 10.96 12.37
C VAL A 101 7.68 10.20 12.40
N SER A 102 8.49 10.32 11.35
CA SER A 102 9.82 9.71 11.25
C SER A 102 10.86 10.63 10.61
N GLY A 103 12.11 10.19 10.56
CA GLY A 103 13.20 10.86 9.87
C GLY A 103 13.21 10.58 8.37
N GLN A 104 14.39 10.28 7.85
CA GLN A 104 14.68 10.03 6.44
C GLN A 104 14.30 8.60 6.01
N ARG A 105 13.93 8.47 4.72
CA ARG A 105 13.73 7.19 4.01
C ARG A 105 12.78 6.23 4.73
N LYS A 106 11.56 6.70 5.02
CA LYS A 106 10.51 5.84 5.57
C LYS A 106 10.02 4.83 4.54
N GLY A 107 9.92 3.56 4.95
CA GLY A 107 9.38 2.46 4.15
C GLY A 107 10.37 1.81 3.19
N THR A 108 11.66 1.79 3.52
CA THR A 108 12.69 1.14 2.68
C THR A 108 12.54 -0.39 2.65
N GLY A 109 13.18 -1.03 1.66
CA GLY A 109 13.22 -2.49 1.56
C GLY A 109 12.15 -3.05 0.64
N SER A 110 11.60 -4.22 1.02
CA SER A 110 10.70 -4.99 0.16
C SER A 110 9.38 -4.27 -0.13
N SER A 111 8.83 -4.52 -1.33
CA SER A 111 7.53 -3.99 -1.77
C SER A 111 6.38 -4.64 -0.99
N ARG A 112 6.12 -4.13 0.21
CA ARG A 112 5.05 -4.60 1.09
C ARG A 112 4.04 -3.50 1.31
N GLU A 113 2.88 -3.63 0.68
CA GLU A 113 1.75 -2.73 0.96
C GLU A 113 1.29 -2.87 2.42
N THR A 114 1.45 -4.05 3.02
CA THR A 114 1.16 -4.33 4.44
C THR A 114 1.82 -3.34 5.40
N ALA A 115 2.98 -2.77 5.05
CA ALA A 115 3.63 -1.75 5.88
C ALA A 115 2.81 -0.45 5.94
N ALA A 116 2.25 0.01 4.83
CA ALA A 116 1.36 1.18 4.83
C ALA A 116 -0.02 0.81 5.40
N GLN A 117 -0.53 -0.39 5.10
CA GLN A 117 -1.80 -0.88 5.63
C GLN A 117 -1.79 -0.94 7.17
N CYS A 118 -0.71 -1.42 7.80
CA CYS A 118 -0.67 -1.57 9.25
C CYS A 118 -0.84 -0.21 9.98
N GLU A 119 -0.34 0.87 9.40
CA GLU A 119 -0.54 2.22 9.90
C GLU A 119 -1.97 2.71 9.65
N ARG A 120 -2.46 2.58 8.41
CA ARG A 120 -3.80 3.02 8.03
C ARG A 120 -4.88 2.36 8.88
N TRP A 121 -4.82 1.03 9.05
CA TRP A 121 -5.79 0.27 9.85
C TRP A 121 -5.58 0.40 11.36
N ALA A 122 -4.43 0.93 11.79
CA ALA A 122 -4.25 1.38 13.17
C ALA A 122 -4.79 2.80 13.44
N GLY A 123 -5.29 3.50 12.41
CA GLY A 123 -5.89 4.82 12.52
C GLY A 123 -4.97 5.99 12.12
N ILE A 124 -3.82 5.70 11.51
CA ILE A 124 -2.90 6.72 11.00
C ILE A 124 -3.37 7.24 9.64
N ASN A 125 -3.64 8.53 9.57
CA ASN A 125 -4.22 9.21 8.42
C ASN A 125 -3.20 10.08 7.70
N ILE A 126 -2.23 10.59 8.46
CA ILE A 126 -1.20 11.49 7.99
C ILE A 126 0.15 10.88 8.37
N VAL A 127 1.05 10.74 7.40
CA VAL A 127 2.41 10.23 7.59
C VAL A 127 3.38 11.37 7.35
N ILE A 128 4.18 11.69 8.35
CA ILE A 128 5.15 12.79 8.32
C ILE A 128 6.56 12.20 8.30
N ALA A 129 7.36 12.55 7.29
CA ALA A 129 8.75 12.13 7.20
C ALA A 129 9.60 13.18 6.49
N ALA A 130 10.91 13.08 6.65
CA ALA A 130 11.84 13.93 5.88
C ALA A 130 11.95 13.43 4.43
N SER A 131 11.78 12.12 4.22
CA SER A 131 11.69 11.51 2.89
C SER A 131 11.05 10.13 2.95
N PHE A 132 10.45 9.71 1.84
CA PHE A 132 9.78 8.41 1.69
C PHE A 132 10.52 7.54 0.67
N ALA A 133 10.50 6.23 0.87
CA ALA A 133 10.89 5.30 -0.18
C ALA A 133 9.79 5.28 -1.26
N PRO A 134 10.12 5.33 -2.57
CA PRO A 134 9.12 5.54 -3.63
C PRO A 134 7.98 4.51 -3.67
N ILE A 135 8.28 3.25 -3.34
CA ILE A 135 7.26 2.19 -3.30
C ILE A 135 6.31 2.39 -2.10
N HIS A 136 6.86 2.77 -0.95
CA HIS A 136 6.05 3.03 0.24
C HIS A 136 5.15 4.25 0.03
N GLU A 137 5.70 5.34 -0.52
CA GLU A 137 4.95 6.53 -0.93
C GLU A 137 3.75 6.16 -1.81
N ARG A 138 3.97 5.37 -2.86
CA ARG A 138 2.89 4.89 -3.73
C ARG A 138 1.85 4.05 -2.98
N ASN A 139 2.26 3.23 -2.03
CA ASN A 139 1.33 2.45 -1.20
C ASN A 139 0.51 3.36 -0.29
N ASN A 140 1.10 4.39 0.32
CA ASN A 140 0.36 5.39 1.10
C ASN A 140 -0.67 6.12 0.23
N ILE A 141 -0.31 6.51 -1.00
CA ILE A 141 -1.21 7.14 -2.00
C ILE A 141 -2.36 6.20 -2.36
N ASN A 142 -2.07 4.93 -2.69
CA ASN A 142 -3.08 3.94 -3.02
C ASN A 142 -4.08 3.74 -1.88
N LEU A 143 -3.57 3.79 -0.67
CA LEU A 143 -4.32 3.72 0.57
C LEU A 143 -4.82 5.10 1.02
N GLY A 144 -4.78 6.15 0.21
CA GLY A 144 -5.33 7.48 0.54
C GLY A 144 -4.81 8.10 1.84
N GLN A 145 -3.63 7.73 2.33
CA GLN A 145 -2.98 8.42 3.45
C GLN A 145 -2.32 9.69 2.93
N LEU A 146 -2.45 10.78 3.68
CA LEU A 146 -1.77 12.04 3.35
C LEU A 146 -0.32 11.97 3.82
N MET A 147 0.58 12.52 3.03
CA MET A 147 2.01 12.61 3.36
C MET A 147 2.46 14.06 3.32
N ALA A 148 3.32 14.45 4.26
CA ALA A 148 3.86 15.80 4.32
C ALA A 148 5.18 15.87 5.10
N GLY A 149 5.81 17.04 5.05
CA GLY A 149 7.02 17.36 5.81
C GLY A 149 6.75 17.78 7.26
N HIS A 150 7.82 17.89 8.04
CA HIS A 150 7.76 18.28 9.46
C HIS A 150 7.26 19.71 9.69
N ASP A 151 7.40 20.60 8.71
CA ASP A 151 6.90 21.98 8.75
C ASP A 151 5.35 22.02 8.71
N VAL A 152 4.72 21.19 7.88
CA VAL A 152 3.27 21.00 7.86
C VAL A 152 2.78 20.48 9.20
N LEU A 153 3.50 19.54 9.83
CA LEU A 153 3.17 19.06 11.17
C LEU A 153 3.19 20.16 12.23
N LYS A 154 4.17 21.08 12.21
CA LYS A 154 4.24 22.20 13.17
C LYS A 154 2.98 23.06 13.09
N ARG A 155 2.59 23.44 11.87
CA ARG A 155 1.37 24.21 11.59
C ARG A 155 0.11 23.49 12.07
N LEU A 156 -0.02 22.20 11.76
CA LEU A 156 -1.12 21.36 12.26
C LEU A 156 -1.17 21.32 13.79
N GLN A 157 -0.02 21.22 14.48
CA GLN A 157 0.07 21.22 15.94
C GLN A 157 -0.20 22.60 16.57
N GLU A 158 -0.04 23.69 15.81
CA GLU A 158 -0.44 25.05 16.19
C GLU A 158 -1.95 25.30 15.99
N GLY A 159 -2.67 24.33 15.44
CA GLY A 159 -4.12 24.38 15.22
C GLY A 159 -4.51 24.96 13.86
N GLU A 160 -3.58 25.07 12.91
CA GLU A 160 -3.87 25.51 11.56
C GLU A 160 -4.69 24.46 10.79
N GLU A 161 -5.70 24.93 10.04
CA GLU A 161 -6.38 24.15 9.01
C GLU A 161 -5.65 24.33 7.67
N ILE A 162 -4.99 23.28 7.20
CA ILE A 162 -4.16 23.30 5.99
C ILE A 162 -4.99 22.84 4.79
N SER A 163 -4.85 23.52 3.64
CA SER A 163 -5.55 23.12 2.41
C SER A 163 -5.11 21.73 1.95
N LEU A 164 -6.03 20.90 1.45
CA LEU A 164 -5.68 19.60 0.85
C LEU A 164 -4.63 19.75 -0.28
N GLU A 165 -4.71 20.85 -1.04
CA GLU A 165 -3.76 21.18 -2.11
C GLU A 165 -2.30 21.24 -1.63
N GLU A 166 -2.05 21.60 -0.36
CA GLU A 166 -0.68 21.61 0.18
C GLU A 166 -0.10 20.19 0.37
N PHE A 167 -0.96 19.17 0.46
CA PHE A 167 -0.54 17.76 0.50
C PHE A 167 -0.45 17.14 -0.90
N THR A 168 -1.24 17.62 -1.86
CA THR A 168 -1.38 17.00 -3.18
C THR A 168 -0.62 17.72 -4.28
N GLY A 169 -0.38 19.03 -4.16
CA GLY A 169 0.11 19.89 -5.25
C GLY A 169 1.51 19.56 -5.79
N ALA A 170 2.30 18.76 -5.07
CA ALA A 170 3.59 18.25 -5.56
C ALA A 170 3.45 17.09 -6.56
N TYR A 171 2.29 16.43 -6.59
CA TYR A 171 2.02 15.29 -7.45
C TYR A 171 1.46 15.70 -8.81
N ASP A 172 1.54 14.79 -9.79
CA ASP A 172 0.89 14.99 -11.08
C ASP A 172 -0.65 14.97 -10.96
N PRO A 173 -1.39 15.54 -11.93
CA PRO A 173 -2.85 15.64 -11.86
C PRO A 173 -3.60 14.31 -11.65
N VAL A 174 -3.08 13.17 -12.12
CA VAL A 174 -3.73 11.88 -11.91
C VAL A 174 -3.51 11.41 -10.48
N THR A 175 -2.29 11.50 -9.98
CA THR A 175 -1.97 11.18 -8.59
C THR A 175 -2.71 12.09 -7.61
N GLN A 176 -2.86 13.37 -7.90
CA GLN A 176 -3.70 14.30 -7.12
C GLN A 176 -5.14 13.77 -7.00
N LEU A 177 -5.77 13.41 -8.13
CA LEU A 177 -7.13 12.85 -8.14
C LEU A 177 -7.23 11.55 -7.33
N ILE A 178 -6.21 10.68 -7.36
CA ILE A 178 -6.19 9.45 -6.56
C ILE A 178 -6.25 9.79 -5.07
N ILE A 179 -5.44 10.74 -4.62
CA ILE A 179 -5.39 11.16 -3.21
C ILE A 179 -6.70 11.85 -2.82
N GLU A 180 -7.20 12.79 -3.63
CA GLU A 180 -8.43 13.55 -3.39
C GLU A 180 -9.67 12.67 -3.31
N ARG A 181 -9.68 11.52 -4.00
CA ARG A 181 -10.75 10.54 -3.90
C ARG A 181 -10.60 9.59 -2.71
N GLY A 182 -9.51 9.67 -1.95
CA GLY A 182 -9.29 8.85 -0.76
C GLY A 182 -8.57 7.53 -1.06
N GLY A 183 -7.88 7.44 -2.19
CA GLY A 183 -7.06 6.30 -2.59
C GLY A 183 -7.48 5.68 -3.93
N LEU A 184 -6.77 4.63 -4.31
CA LEU A 184 -6.87 4.01 -5.64
C LEU A 184 -8.25 3.39 -5.91
N PHE A 185 -8.83 2.67 -4.93
CA PHE A 185 -10.14 2.04 -5.12
C PHE A 185 -11.29 3.06 -5.26
N PRO A 186 -11.43 4.06 -4.36
CA PRO A 186 -12.40 5.14 -4.56
C PRO A 186 -12.21 5.88 -5.90
N PHE A 187 -10.97 6.17 -6.29
CA PHE A 187 -10.66 6.77 -7.59
C PHE A 187 -11.16 5.89 -8.75
N ALA A 188 -10.85 4.59 -8.73
CA ALA A 188 -11.26 3.66 -9.78
C ALA A 188 -12.79 3.56 -9.91
N LYS A 189 -13.51 3.54 -8.78
CA LYS A 189 -14.98 3.55 -8.75
C LYS A 189 -15.56 4.84 -9.35
N ALA A 190 -15.04 6.00 -8.94
CA ALA A 190 -15.48 7.28 -9.45
C ALA A 190 -15.19 7.42 -10.96
N LEU A 191 -14.04 6.94 -11.44
CA LEU A 191 -13.71 6.91 -12.86
C LEU A 191 -14.67 6.00 -13.64
N GLN A 192 -14.96 4.80 -13.14
CA GLN A 192 -15.90 3.87 -13.78
C GLN A 192 -17.34 4.42 -13.80
N ALA A 193 -17.74 5.16 -12.77
CA ALA A 193 -19.05 5.81 -12.66
C ALA A 193 -19.15 7.12 -13.48
N ASN A 194 -18.07 7.56 -14.14
CA ASN A 194 -17.97 8.86 -14.82
C ASN A 194 -18.20 10.07 -13.90
N GLU A 195 -17.78 9.96 -12.63
CA GLU A 195 -17.87 11.03 -11.62
C GLU A 195 -16.60 11.90 -11.57
N LEU A 196 -15.59 11.57 -12.37
CA LEU A 196 -14.38 12.36 -12.58
C LEU A 196 -13.94 12.27 -14.04
N GLU A 197 -13.25 13.31 -14.50
CA GLU A 197 -12.66 13.38 -15.83
C GLU A 197 -11.13 13.40 -15.72
N LEU A 198 -10.47 12.62 -16.57
CA LEU A 198 -9.02 12.67 -16.69
C LEU A 198 -8.64 13.83 -17.62
N ALA A 199 -7.62 14.60 -17.23
CA ALA A 199 -7.12 15.67 -18.08
C ALA A 199 -6.65 15.12 -19.44
N PRO A 200 -6.92 15.82 -20.56
CA PRO A 200 -6.47 15.38 -21.86
C PRO A 200 -4.93 15.42 -21.93
N LEU A 201 -4.34 14.39 -22.54
CA LEU A 201 -2.92 14.39 -22.86
C LEU A 201 -2.65 15.33 -24.03
N ASN A 202 -1.66 16.22 -23.85
CA ASN A 202 -1.28 17.20 -24.86
C ASN A 202 -0.01 16.81 -25.63
N THR A 203 0.43 15.56 -25.52
CA THR A 203 1.62 15.07 -26.23
C THR A 203 1.30 15.01 -27.74
N PRO A 204 2.01 15.79 -28.58
CA PRO A 204 1.73 15.85 -30.01
C PRO A 204 2.10 14.54 -30.69
N SER A 205 1.59 14.35 -31.91
CA SER A 205 1.99 13.21 -32.75
C SER A 205 3.51 13.19 -32.93
N LYS A 206 4.12 12.05 -32.58
CA LYS A 206 5.56 11.81 -32.64
C LYS A 206 5.85 10.33 -32.88
N PRO A 207 7.03 9.97 -33.40
CA PRO A 207 7.52 8.61 -33.28
C PRO A 207 7.57 8.19 -31.80
N MET A 208 7.10 6.97 -31.51
CA MET A 208 7.09 6.39 -30.16
C MET A 208 8.02 5.18 -30.10
N THR A 209 8.61 4.96 -28.93
CA THR A 209 9.28 3.73 -28.57
C THR A 209 8.26 2.59 -28.40
N MET A 210 8.74 1.34 -28.35
CA MET A 210 7.87 0.19 -28.10
C MET A 210 7.09 0.31 -26.77
N ALA A 211 7.73 0.81 -25.70
CA ALA A 211 7.06 1.03 -24.42
C ALA A 211 5.98 2.11 -24.49
N GLU A 212 6.27 3.24 -25.15
CA GLU A 212 5.29 4.30 -25.38
C GLU A 212 4.11 3.79 -26.24
N HIS A 213 4.37 2.95 -27.25
CA HIS A 213 3.31 2.31 -28.05
C HIS A 213 2.41 1.37 -27.22
N ILE A 214 2.99 0.56 -26.33
CA ILE A 214 2.22 -0.33 -25.44
C ILE A 214 1.35 0.50 -24.50
N ILE A 215 1.88 1.58 -23.91
CA ILE A 215 1.11 2.46 -23.02
C ILE A 215 0.00 3.19 -23.80
N SER A 216 0.35 3.80 -24.93
CA SER A 216 -0.58 4.53 -25.82
C SER A 216 -1.78 3.67 -26.23
N ARG A 217 -1.56 2.40 -26.58
CA ARG A 217 -2.62 1.46 -26.95
C ARG A 217 -3.59 1.16 -25.81
N ASN A 218 -3.14 1.30 -24.57
CA ASN A 218 -3.88 0.89 -23.39
C ASN A 218 -4.41 2.08 -22.57
N LEU A 219 -4.36 3.30 -23.11
CA LEU A 219 -4.84 4.48 -22.40
C LEU A 219 -6.34 4.40 -22.09
N VAL A 220 -6.69 4.78 -20.86
CA VAL A 220 -8.07 4.96 -20.42
C VAL A 220 -8.44 6.44 -20.52
N GLY A 221 -9.60 6.73 -21.11
CA GLY A 221 -10.14 8.09 -21.19
C GLY A 221 -9.41 9.02 -22.17
N GLN A 222 -8.60 8.49 -23.08
CA GLN A 222 -7.88 9.28 -24.10
C GLN A 222 -8.27 8.82 -25.53
N PRO A 223 -8.12 9.67 -26.56
CA PRO A 223 -8.39 9.29 -27.94
C PRO A 223 -7.48 8.15 -28.42
N GLU A 224 -8.01 7.30 -29.32
CA GLU A 224 -7.22 6.25 -29.96
C GLU A 224 -6.02 6.84 -30.72
N GLY A 225 -4.83 6.25 -30.52
CA GLY A 225 -3.59 6.73 -31.13
C GLY A 225 -2.94 7.93 -30.43
N GLN A 226 -3.48 8.38 -29.29
CA GLN A 226 -2.87 9.44 -28.48
C GLN A 226 -1.42 9.07 -28.11
N CYS A 227 -0.47 9.92 -28.53
CA CYS A 227 0.94 9.71 -28.24
C CYS A 227 1.24 10.00 -26.76
N VAL A 228 2.27 9.33 -26.24
CA VAL A 228 2.76 9.54 -24.87
C VAL A 228 4.26 9.85 -24.86
N LYS A 229 4.74 10.42 -23.77
CA LYS A 229 6.17 10.64 -23.49
C LYS A 229 6.48 10.40 -22.01
N PRO A 230 7.75 10.21 -21.63
CA PRO A 230 8.15 10.16 -20.24
C PRO A 230 7.67 11.39 -19.45
N GLY A 231 7.06 11.14 -18.28
CA GLY A 231 6.48 12.16 -17.43
C GLY A 231 5.00 12.46 -17.69
N ASP A 232 4.38 11.89 -18.73
CA ASP A 232 2.93 11.97 -18.90
C ASP A 232 2.24 11.15 -17.79
N PRO A 233 1.30 11.73 -17.03
CA PRO A 233 0.50 11.00 -16.07
C PRO A 233 -0.66 10.31 -16.78
N VAL A 234 -0.68 8.99 -16.76
CA VAL A 234 -1.65 8.20 -17.52
C VAL A 234 -2.30 7.13 -16.67
N ILE A 235 -3.55 6.81 -16.99
CA ILE A 235 -4.19 5.57 -16.58
C ILE A 235 -4.13 4.62 -17.77
N ALA A 236 -3.55 3.44 -17.57
CA ALA A 236 -3.48 2.39 -18.57
C ALA A 236 -4.28 1.18 -18.09
N GLN A 237 -5.10 0.62 -18.99
CA GLN A 237 -5.75 -0.65 -18.76
C GLN A 237 -4.69 -1.74 -18.67
N VAL A 238 -4.83 -2.63 -17.68
CA VAL A 238 -4.01 -3.83 -17.54
C VAL A 238 -4.65 -4.96 -18.32
N GLN A 239 -3.87 -5.69 -19.13
CA GLN A 239 -4.37 -6.81 -19.95
C GLN A 239 -4.32 -8.14 -19.21
N GLY A 240 -3.48 -8.24 -18.18
CA GLY A 240 -3.30 -9.45 -17.39
C GLY A 240 -2.35 -9.19 -16.23
N GLY A 241 -2.19 -10.20 -15.39
CA GLY A 241 -1.40 -10.06 -14.18
C GLY A 241 -1.35 -11.38 -13.42
N TYR A 242 -0.64 -11.39 -12.31
CA TYR A 242 -0.61 -12.56 -11.47
C TYR A 242 -0.29 -12.22 -10.02
N SER A 243 -0.80 -13.07 -9.15
CA SER A 243 -0.54 -13.00 -7.72
C SER A 243 -0.03 -14.35 -7.25
N HIS A 244 0.48 -14.39 -6.03
CA HIS A 244 0.98 -15.58 -5.38
C HIS A 244 0.37 -15.69 -3.99
N GLU A 245 0.51 -16.84 -3.34
CA GLU A 245 -0.21 -17.21 -2.12
C GLU A 245 0.01 -16.23 -0.96
N PHE A 246 1.13 -15.51 -1.00
CA PHE A 246 1.45 -14.45 -0.04
C PHE A 246 0.54 -13.22 -0.13
N THR A 247 0.01 -12.91 -1.31
CA THR A 247 -0.75 -11.67 -1.60
C THR A 247 -2.15 -11.92 -2.14
N THR A 248 -2.44 -13.09 -2.73
CA THR A 248 -3.75 -13.38 -3.33
C THR A 248 -4.89 -13.27 -2.33
N ALA A 249 -4.68 -13.72 -1.09
CA ALA A 249 -5.69 -13.60 -0.03
C ALA A 249 -6.03 -12.14 0.29
N GLN A 250 -5.05 -11.23 0.27
CA GLN A 250 -5.29 -9.80 0.46
C GLN A 250 -6.06 -9.21 -0.73
N VAL A 251 -5.67 -9.58 -1.96
CA VAL A 251 -6.40 -9.17 -3.17
C VAL A 251 -7.87 -9.60 -3.11
N HIS A 252 -8.13 -10.86 -2.71
CA HIS A 252 -9.49 -11.37 -2.55
C HIS A 252 -10.30 -10.55 -1.55
N THR A 253 -9.70 -10.29 -0.37
CA THR A 253 -10.33 -9.53 0.71
C THR A 253 -10.69 -8.12 0.26
N PHE A 254 -9.74 -7.41 -0.36
CA PHE A 254 -10.00 -6.05 -0.85
C PHE A 254 -11.05 -6.01 -1.96
N LEU A 255 -11.05 -6.96 -2.90
CA LEU A 255 -12.08 -7.00 -3.93
C LEU A 255 -13.47 -7.25 -3.36
N GLN A 256 -13.59 -8.11 -2.33
CA GLN A 256 -14.85 -8.32 -1.62
C GLN A 256 -15.32 -7.08 -0.87
N GLU A 257 -14.41 -6.40 -0.15
CA GLU A 257 -14.72 -5.17 0.57
C GLU A 257 -15.13 -4.03 -0.37
N GLU A 258 -14.47 -3.92 -1.52
CA GLU A 258 -14.66 -2.80 -2.44
C GLU A 258 -15.80 -3.05 -3.43
N TYR A 259 -15.92 -4.25 -3.99
CA TYR A 259 -16.88 -4.54 -5.07
C TYR A 259 -17.98 -5.53 -4.67
N GLY A 260 -17.96 -6.00 -3.42
CA GLY A 260 -18.92 -6.97 -2.89
C GLY A 260 -18.50 -8.43 -3.12
N MET A 261 -19.26 -9.35 -2.51
CA MET A 261 -18.94 -10.78 -2.52
C MET A 261 -19.03 -11.44 -3.89
N ASP A 262 -19.74 -10.82 -4.84
CA ASP A 262 -19.99 -11.34 -6.20
C ASP A 262 -19.16 -10.58 -7.26
N TYR A 263 -17.99 -10.06 -6.88
CA TYR A 263 -17.12 -9.35 -7.82
C TYR A 263 -16.67 -10.26 -8.97
N SER A 264 -16.24 -9.66 -10.08
CA SER A 264 -15.71 -10.41 -11.23
C SER A 264 -14.50 -9.71 -11.81
N LEU A 265 -13.61 -10.47 -12.44
CA LEU A 265 -12.45 -9.92 -13.14
C LEU A 265 -12.69 -9.90 -14.65
N PRO A 266 -12.29 -8.82 -15.35
CA PRO A 266 -12.28 -8.83 -16.81
C PRO A 266 -11.19 -9.81 -17.29
N ASN A 267 -11.51 -10.62 -18.30
CA ASN A 267 -10.58 -11.57 -18.94
C ASN A 267 -9.79 -12.45 -17.94
N PRO A 268 -10.47 -13.26 -17.10
CA PRO A 268 -9.81 -14.02 -16.04
C PRO A 268 -8.73 -14.98 -16.55
N SER A 269 -8.81 -15.42 -17.82
CA SER A 269 -7.78 -16.22 -18.49
C SER A 269 -6.44 -15.51 -18.72
N LYS A 270 -6.36 -14.20 -18.50
CA LYS A 270 -5.11 -13.41 -18.53
C LYS A 270 -4.56 -13.13 -17.13
N PHE A 271 -5.25 -13.62 -16.09
CA PHE A 271 -4.81 -13.57 -14.72
C PHE A 271 -4.47 -14.96 -14.20
N ALA A 272 -3.58 -15.02 -13.22
CA ALA A 272 -3.14 -16.27 -12.62
C ALA A 272 -2.82 -16.15 -11.14
N VAL A 273 -2.97 -17.24 -10.40
CA VAL A 273 -2.46 -17.40 -9.04
C VAL A 273 -1.37 -18.46 -9.00
N PHE A 274 -0.38 -18.28 -8.13
CA PHE A 274 0.78 -19.14 -8.01
C PHE A 274 0.99 -19.57 -6.54
N GLU A 275 1.42 -20.81 -6.33
CA GLU A 275 2.00 -21.21 -5.05
C GLU A 275 3.50 -21.47 -5.22
N ASP A 276 4.32 -20.46 -4.94
CA ASP A 276 5.78 -20.50 -5.15
C ASP A 276 6.60 -19.80 -4.06
N HIS A 277 5.99 -19.02 -3.17
CA HIS A 277 6.69 -18.21 -2.16
C HIS A 277 6.75 -18.82 -0.75
N LEU A 278 5.71 -19.55 -0.36
CA LEU A 278 5.51 -20.14 0.97
C LEU A 278 5.52 -21.66 0.96
N LEU A 279 5.72 -22.28 -0.20
CA LEU A 279 5.75 -23.74 -0.40
C LEU A 279 6.59 -24.45 0.68
N TYR A 280 7.81 -23.95 0.91
CA TYR A 280 8.78 -24.49 1.86
C TYR A 280 8.83 -23.74 3.21
N ALA A 281 7.81 -22.95 3.55
CA ALA A 281 7.79 -22.15 4.78
C ALA A 281 8.00 -23.01 6.05
N HIS A 282 7.53 -24.25 6.03
CA HIS A 282 7.69 -25.22 7.13
C HIS A 282 9.15 -25.59 7.43
N HIS A 283 10.09 -25.38 6.50
CA HIS A 283 11.52 -25.57 6.73
C HIS A 283 12.17 -24.42 7.50
N ASN A 284 11.50 -23.27 7.63
CA ASN A 284 12.02 -22.12 8.37
C ASN A 284 11.51 -22.17 9.82
N PRO A 285 12.37 -22.39 10.83
CA PRO A 285 11.95 -22.46 12.23
C PRO A 285 11.21 -21.20 12.72
N LYS A 286 11.46 -20.03 12.12
CA LYS A 286 10.76 -18.79 12.46
C LYS A 286 9.32 -18.76 11.93
N PHE A 287 9.00 -19.54 10.90
CA PHE A 287 7.67 -19.60 10.28
C PHE A 287 6.83 -20.76 10.81
N VAL A 288 7.46 -21.82 11.34
CA VAL A 288 6.78 -22.98 11.94
C VAL A 288 5.63 -22.62 12.89
N PRO A 289 5.78 -21.64 13.83
CA PRO A 289 4.68 -21.25 14.72
C PRO A 289 3.45 -20.68 14.00
N PHE A 290 3.62 -20.21 12.77
CA PHE A 290 2.62 -19.49 11.99
C PHE A 290 2.12 -20.28 10.77
N MET A 291 2.43 -21.58 10.68
CA MET A 291 2.01 -22.41 9.54
C MET A 291 0.49 -22.50 9.37
N HIS A 292 -0.29 -22.30 10.43
CA HIS A 292 -1.74 -22.20 10.34
C HIS A 292 -2.19 -20.97 9.51
N LYS A 293 -1.47 -19.84 9.61
CA LYS A 293 -1.72 -18.64 8.80
C LYS A 293 -1.33 -18.88 7.34
N VAL A 294 -0.17 -19.51 7.12
CA VAL A 294 0.26 -19.91 5.78
C VAL A 294 -0.77 -20.83 5.11
N GLN A 295 -1.34 -21.78 5.85
CA GLN A 295 -2.41 -22.63 5.34
C GLN A 295 -3.67 -21.82 5.01
N THR A 296 -4.05 -20.87 5.88
CA THR A 296 -5.18 -19.97 5.61
C THR A 296 -4.99 -19.19 4.30
N LEU A 297 -3.78 -18.70 4.03
CA LEU A 297 -3.47 -18.00 2.78
C LEU A 297 -3.65 -18.89 1.54
N ARG A 298 -3.20 -20.16 1.62
CA ARG A 298 -3.40 -21.15 0.55
C ARG A 298 -4.87 -21.43 0.30
N ASP A 299 -5.63 -21.66 1.37
CA ASP A 299 -7.05 -21.95 1.29
C ASP A 299 -7.81 -20.77 0.65
N LEU A 300 -7.45 -19.53 1.01
CA LEU A 300 -8.02 -18.31 0.43
C LEU A 300 -7.59 -18.08 -1.03
N GLN A 301 -6.37 -18.47 -1.42
CA GLN A 301 -5.97 -18.46 -2.82
C GLN A 301 -6.83 -19.41 -3.66
N VAL A 302 -7.08 -20.63 -3.16
CA VAL A 302 -7.97 -21.59 -3.84
C VAL A 302 -9.38 -21.01 -3.95
N ALA A 303 -9.90 -20.41 -2.87
CA ALA A 303 -11.21 -19.75 -2.90
C ALA A 303 -11.27 -18.60 -3.93
N PHE A 304 -10.25 -17.74 -3.96
CA PHE A 304 -10.13 -16.66 -4.96
C PHE A 304 -10.09 -17.23 -6.37
N GLN A 305 -9.30 -18.27 -6.62
CA GLN A 305 -9.15 -18.90 -7.93
C GLN A 305 -10.49 -19.44 -8.43
N GLN A 306 -11.20 -20.18 -7.59
CA GLN A 306 -12.51 -20.75 -7.92
C GLN A 306 -13.56 -19.66 -8.17
N HIS A 307 -13.53 -18.58 -7.39
CA HIS A 307 -14.44 -17.46 -7.51
C HIS A 307 -14.18 -16.64 -8.78
N ALA A 308 -12.93 -16.24 -9.01
CA ALA A 308 -12.55 -15.34 -10.10
C ALA A 308 -12.33 -16.07 -11.44
N GLY A 309 -12.16 -17.39 -11.42
CA GLY A 309 -11.94 -18.21 -12.62
C GLY A 309 -10.59 -17.98 -13.29
N VAL A 310 -9.61 -17.47 -12.56
CA VAL A 310 -8.25 -17.21 -13.07
C VAL A 310 -7.46 -18.51 -13.24
N ARG A 311 -6.34 -18.46 -13.95
CA ARG A 311 -5.45 -19.61 -14.11
C ARG A 311 -4.90 -20.05 -12.75
N ASP A 312 -4.78 -21.36 -12.58
CA ASP A 312 -4.33 -21.97 -11.34
C ASP A 312 -2.96 -22.63 -11.52
N TYR A 313 -1.98 -22.11 -10.79
CA TYR A 313 -0.63 -22.66 -10.69
C TYR A 313 -0.30 -22.96 -9.22
N SER A 314 -1.30 -23.39 -8.44
CA SER A 314 -1.12 -23.89 -7.07
C SER A 314 -0.33 -25.19 -7.05
N ALA A 315 0.34 -25.47 -5.93
CA ALA A 315 1.23 -26.61 -5.83
C ALA A 315 0.43 -27.92 -5.70
N ILE A 316 0.92 -28.98 -6.33
CA ILE A 316 0.34 -30.33 -6.25
C ILE A 316 1.37 -31.24 -5.60
N ASP A 317 0.97 -31.95 -4.54
CA ASP A 317 1.85 -32.82 -3.74
C ASP A 317 3.14 -32.12 -3.25
N GLY A 318 3.04 -30.83 -2.93
CA GLY A 318 4.17 -30.01 -2.47
C GLY A 318 5.13 -29.58 -3.58
N VAL A 319 4.74 -29.73 -4.85
CA VAL A 319 5.53 -29.31 -6.02
C VAL A 319 4.83 -28.14 -6.72
N SER A 320 5.51 -27.00 -6.76
CA SER A 320 5.07 -25.85 -7.54
C SER A 320 5.32 -26.08 -9.04
N PRO A 321 4.42 -25.66 -9.94
CA PRO A 321 4.65 -25.71 -11.37
C PRO A 321 5.78 -24.79 -11.85
N GLY A 322 6.24 -23.84 -11.02
CA GLY A 322 7.39 -22.99 -11.30
C GLY A 322 7.27 -21.62 -10.64
N ILE A 323 8.33 -20.84 -10.75
CA ILE A 323 8.33 -19.45 -10.28
C ILE A 323 7.42 -18.63 -11.18
N CYS A 324 6.49 -17.89 -10.59
CA CYS A 324 5.41 -17.17 -11.26
C CYS A 324 5.88 -16.35 -12.48
N HIS A 325 6.94 -15.55 -12.34
CA HIS A 325 7.47 -14.71 -13.41
C HIS A 325 7.98 -15.48 -14.63
N GLN A 326 8.46 -16.71 -14.43
CA GLN A 326 8.91 -17.56 -15.54
C GLN A 326 7.72 -18.18 -16.26
N VAL A 327 6.85 -18.86 -15.49
CA VAL A 327 5.68 -19.55 -16.04
C VAL A 327 4.76 -18.56 -16.76
N ALA A 328 4.50 -17.39 -16.18
CA ALA A 328 3.65 -16.38 -16.80
C ALA A 328 4.17 -15.92 -18.17
N ARG A 329 5.49 -15.73 -18.29
CA ARG A 329 6.14 -15.33 -19.55
C ARG A 329 6.09 -16.41 -20.62
N GLU A 330 6.10 -17.67 -20.23
CA GLU A 330 6.10 -18.82 -21.14
C GLU A 330 4.69 -19.20 -21.60
N GLU A 331 3.67 -18.99 -20.75
CA GLU A 331 2.35 -19.59 -20.98
C GLU A 331 1.23 -18.63 -21.37
N PHE A 332 1.23 -17.37 -20.91
CA PHE A 332 0.06 -16.51 -21.13
C PHE A 332 0.32 -15.01 -21.36
N ILE A 333 1.53 -14.52 -21.08
CA ILE A 333 1.93 -13.15 -21.44
C ILE A 333 2.30 -13.10 -22.92
N GLU A 334 1.61 -12.26 -23.68
CA GLU A 334 1.84 -12.09 -25.11
C GLU A 334 2.64 -10.83 -25.42
N VAL A 335 3.22 -10.78 -26.62
CA VAL A 335 3.99 -9.61 -27.07
C VAL A 335 3.08 -8.39 -27.14
N GLY A 336 3.43 -7.38 -26.34
CA GLY A 336 2.72 -6.11 -26.26
C GLY A 336 1.68 -6.03 -25.14
N ASP A 337 1.43 -7.11 -24.39
CA ASP A 337 0.58 -7.01 -23.20
C ASP A 337 1.17 -6.02 -22.18
N PHE A 338 0.31 -5.20 -21.58
CA PHE A 338 0.61 -4.42 -20.39
C PHE A 338 0.19 -5.23 -19.17
N ILE A 339 1.19 -5.80 -18.48
CA ILE A 339 1.03 -6.72 -17.36
C ILE A 339 1.37 -6.01 -16.05
N GLN A 340 0.58 -6.26 -15.00
CA GLN A 340 0.82 -5.76 -13.66
C GLN A 340 0.91 -6.88 -12.62
#